data_AF-A0A7S4F6V1-F1
#
_entry.id   AF-A0A7S4F6V1-F1
#
_cell.length_a   1.000
_cell.length_b   1.000
_cell.length_c   1.000
_cell.angle_alpha   90.00
_cell.angle_beta   90.00
_cell.angle_gamma   90.00
#
_symmetry.space_group_name_H-M   'P 1'
#
loop_
_entity.id
_entity.type
_entity.pdbx_description
1 polymer ?
#
loop_
_entity_poly.entity_id
_entity_poly.type
_entity_poly.pdbx_seq_one_letter_code
_entity_poly.pdbx_strand_id
1 'polypeptide(L)'
;MSHRDGKLRRMGNDEALPCSLEPRQWEIFTFAHIQHLEGIEWAALGLSEMLNGGGAVVESTLYASHAFVEAPEATLAPAAAPATTTTTIATTAFTQAAQAAQTALAATTATAAMATAATSSAAVMNADAVDTAAARASVVASVVLRASGRFVAYCSQRPRSVTSGEAQLAFEWDGHVLSVPFERGAAQTQLLISF
;
A
#
# COMPACT_ATOMS: atom_id res chain seq x y z
N MET A 1 -6.44 17.74 0.90
CA MET A 1 -6.02 18.46 2.12
C MET A 1 -5.81 19.93 1.78
N SER A 2 -6.39 20.86 2.56
CA SER A 2 -6.09 22.30 2.47
C SER A 2 -4.86 22.61 3.32
N HIS A 3 -4.00 23.52 2.85
CA HIS A 3 -2.86 24.02 3.61
C HIS A 3 -3.27 24.76 4.89
N ARG A 4 -4.36 25.54 4.87
CA ARG A 4 -4.78 26.35 6.02
C ARG A 4 -5.42 25.53 7.12
N ASP A 5 -6.30 24.59 6.75
CA ASP A 5 -7.10 23.84 7.72
C ASP A 5 -6.52 22.46 8.03
N GLY A 6 -5.60 21.94 7.20
CA GLY A 6 -5.03 20.59 7.34
C GLY A 6 -6.06 19.45 7.19
N LYS A 7 -7.34 19.77 6.98
CA LYS A 7 -8.43 18.80 6.97
C LYS A 7 -8.39 17.93 5.73
N LEU A 8 -8.60 16.64 5.98
CA LEU A 8 -8.78 15.63 4.96
C LEU A 8 -10.26 15.47 4.65
N ARG A 9 -10.55 15.44 3.35
CA ARG A 9 -11.88 15.23 2.80
C ARG A 9 -11.75 14.30 1.62
N ARG A 10 -12.53 13.22 1.63
CA ARG A 10 -12.74 12.38 0.46
C ARG A 10 -13.64 13.15 -0.51
N MET A 11 -13.25 13.18 -1.79
CA MET A 11 -14.03 13.80 -2.85
C MET A 11 -14.61 12.75 -3.78
N GLY A 12 -15.86 12.93 -4.18
CA GLY A 12 -16.46 12.19 -5.29
C GLY A 12 -15.89 12.62 -6.64
N ASN A 13 -16.14 11.82 -7.67
CA ASN A 13 -15.58 12.04 -9.01
C ASN A 13 -15.99 13.38 -9.65
N ASP A 14 -17.22 13.81 -9.39
CA ASP A 14 -17.79 15.07 -9.94
C ASP A 14 -17.92 16.16 -8.86
N GLU A 15 -17.29 15.95 -7.71
CA GLU A 15 -17.36 16.89 -6.62
C GLU A 15 -16.41 18.06 -6.86
N ALA A 16 -16.92 19.28 -6.74
CA ALA A 16 -16.11 20.49 -6.78
C ALA A 16 -15.89 21.02 -5.35
N LEU A 17 -14.68 21.48 -5.06
CA LEU A 17 -14.38 22.13 -3.79
C LEU A 17 -14.58 23.65 -3.97
N PRO A 18 -15.63 24.25 -3.39
CA PRO A 18 -15.81 25.70 -3.45
C PRO A 18 -14.65 26.38 -2.71
N CYS A 19 -14.06 27.39 -3.35
CA CYS A 19 -12.99 28.20 -2.77
C CYS A 19 -13.27 29.67 -3.12
N SER A 20 -13.23 30.54 -2.10
CA SER A 20 -13.32 31.99 -2.26
C SER A 20 -12.06 32.60 -1.65
N LEU A 21 -11.39 33.46 -2.41
CA LEU A 21 -10.12 34.09 -2.03
C LEU A 21 -10.26 35.60 -2.21
N GLU A 22 -9.81 36.37 -1.22
CA GLU A 22 -9.70 37.84 -1.35
C GLU A 22 -8.50 38.24 -2.23
N PRO A 23 -8.38 39.51 -2.67
CA PRO A 23 -7.20 39.98 -3.38
C PRO A 23 -5.90 39.65 -2.61
N ARG A 24 -4.97 38.97 -3.28
CA ARG A 24 -3.68 38.50 -2.73
C ARG A 24 -3.78 37.36 -1.70
N GLN A 25 -4.94 36.74 -1.53
CA GLN A 25 -5.03 35.48 -0.81
C GLN A 25 -4.70 34.30 -1.73
N TRP A 26 -4.16 33.24 -1.12
CA TRP A 26 -3.86 31.99 -1.79
C TRP A 26 -4.21 30.83 -0.85
N GLU A 27 -4.50 29.69 -1.47
CA GLU A 27 -4.80 28.43 -0.80
C GLU A 27 -4.16 27.33 -1.63
N ILE A 28 -3.56 26.35 -0.97
CA ILE A 28 -3.00 25.18 -1.66
C ILE A 28 -3.81 23.97 -1.25
N PHE A 29 -4.31 23.26 -2.26
CA PHE A 29 -4.98 21.99 -2.10
C PHE A 29 -4.08 20.88 -2.62
N THR A 30 -3.87 19.87 -1.78
CA THR A 30 -3.22 18.63 -2.19
C THR A 30 -4.28 17.55 -2.41
N PHE A 31 -4.25 16.97 -3.60
CA PHE A 31 -5.11 15.87 -4.03
C PHE A 31 -4.28 14.62 -4.22
N ALA A 32 -4.85 13.48 -3.86
CA ALA A 32 -4.25 12.18 -4.07
C ALA A 32 -5.34 11.19 -4.49
N HIS A 33 -5.02 10.33 -5.45
CA HIS A 33 -5.95 9.31 -5.91
C HIS A 33 -6.07 8.19 -4.87
N ILE A 34 -7.31 7.76 -4.58
CA ILE A 34 -7.57 6.64 -3.67
C ILE A 34 -7.42 5.32 -4.44
N GLN A 35 -6.41 4.55 -4.07
CA GLN A 35 -6.19 3.18 -4.51
C GLN A 35 -7.02 2.24 -3.64
N HIS A 36 -7.50 1.14 -4.24
CA HIS A 36 -8.34 0.15 -3.56
C HIS A 36 -7.76 -1.24 -3.78
N LEU A 37 -7.51 -1.99 -2.72
CA LEU A 37 -7.06 -3.39 -2.81
C LEU A 37 -7.49 -4.16 -1.56
N GLU A 38 -8.16 -5.30 -1.75
CA GLU A 38 -8.57 -6.22 -0.67
C GLU A 38 -9.26 -5.53 0.54
N GLY A 39 -10.09 -4.52 0.28
CA GLY A 39 -10.80 -3.75 1.33
C GLY A 39 -9.96 -2.67 2.03
N ILE A 40 -8.73 -2.46 1.58
CA ILE A 40 -7.88 -1.32 1.96
C ILE A 40 -8.06 -0.20 0.93
N GLU A 41 -8.30 1.01 1.43
CA GLU A 41 -8.23 2.23 0.64
C GLU A 41 -6.99 3.02 1.04
N TRP A 42 -6.25 3.54 0.06
CA TRP A 42 -4.96 4.20 0.28
C TRP A 42 -4.78 5.42 -0.61
N ALA A 43 -4.31 6.55 -0.04
CA ALA A 43 -3.86 7.69 -0.83
C ALA A 43 -2.70 8.43 -0.16
N ALA A 44 -1.54 8.47 -0.81
CA ALA A 44 -0.38 9.23 -0.34
C ALA A 44 -0.57 10.73 -0.60
N LEU A 45 -0.58 11.55 0.45
CA LEU A 45 -0.83 13.00 0.34
C LEU A 45 0.48 13.79 0.25
N GLY A 46 1.56 13.28 0.84
CA GLY A 46 2.87 13.91 0.83
C GLY A 46 3.27 14.43 2.20
N LEU A 47 3.93 15.59 2.25
CA LEU A 47 4.48 16.14 3.50
C LEU A 47 3.59 17.23 4.10
N SER A 48 3.22 17.12 5.37
CA SER A 48 2.28 18.07 6.02
C SER A 48 2.84 19.47 6.25
N GLU A 49 4.15 19.58 6.46
CA GLU A 49 4.80 20.85 6.83
C GLU A 49 5.42 21.57 5.62
N MET A 50 4.95 21.26 4.41
CA MET A 50 5.46 21.85 3.18
C MET A 50 4.33 22.39 2.30
N LEU A 51 4.49 23.63 1.83
CA LEU A 51 3.54 24.28 0.89
C LEU A 51 3.26 23.40 -0.35
N ASN A 52 4.28 22.66 -0.82
CA ASN A 52 4.19 21.73 -1.95
C ASN A 52 4.36 20.27 -1.51
N GLY A 53 3.80 19.90 -0.37
CA GLY A 53 3.95 18.57 0.24
C GLY A 53 3.66 17.42 -0.72
N GLY A 54 2.64 17.55 -1.58
CA GLY A 54 2.33 16.53 -2.59
C GLY A 54 3.44 16.30 -3.61
N GLY A 55 4.23 17.34 -3.94
CA GLY A 55 5.38 17.23 -4.84
C GLY A 55 6.56 16.42 -4.26
N ALA A 56 6.50 16.02 -3.00
CA ALA A 56 7.49 15.13 -2.39
C ALA A 56 7.25 13.66 -2.74
N VAL A 57 6.01 13.28 -3.09
CA VAL A 57 5.66 11.92 -3.50
C VAL A 57 6.11 11.71 -4.94
N VAL A 58 7.01 10.75 -5.12
CA VAL A 58 7.51 10.32 -6.43
C VAL A 58 6.66 9.17 -6.97
N GLU A 59 6.35 8.21 -6.09
CA GLU A 59 5.56 7.03 -6.42
C GLU A 59 4.71 6.64 -5.21
N SER A 60 3.52 6.09 -5.46
CA SER A 60 2.66 5.49 -4.45
C SER A 60 1.92 4.32 -5.09
N THR A 61 2.11 3.12 -4.56
CA THR A 61 1.53 1.88 -5.12
C THR A 61 1.01 1.01 -3.98
N LEU A 62 -0.20 0.48 -4.13
CA LEU A 62 -0.83 -0.48 -3.23
C LEU A 62 -0.81 -1.87 -3.88
N TYR A 63 -0.26 -2.88 -3.19
CA TYR A 63 -0.16 -4.26 -3.70
C TYR A 63 -0.33 -5.30 -2.59
N ALA A 64 -0.69 -6.52 -2.99
CA ALA A 64 -0.78 -7.64 -2.07
C ALA A 64 0.61 -8.27 -1.91
N SER A 65 1.10 -8.38 -0.68
CA SER A 65 2.21 -9.23 -0.31
C SER A 65 1.70 -10.56 0.22
N HIS A 66 2.01 -11.62 -0.52
CA HIS A 66 1.90 -12.96 0.00
C HIS A 66 3.08 -13.19 0.94
N ALA A 67 2.82 -13.41 2.22
CA ALA A 67 3.81 -14.02 3.08
C ALA A 67 4.13 -15.40 2.50
N PHE A 68 5.41 -15.65 2.22
CA PHE A 68 5.85 -17.00 1.87
C PHE A 68 5.58 -17.87 3.10
N VAL A 69 4.69 -18.85 2.99
CA VAL A 69 4.59 -19.92 3.99
C VAL A 69 5.87 -20.72 3.84
N GLU A 70 6.81 -20.54 4.76
CA GLU A 70 7.92 -21.47 4.91
C GLU A 70 7.29 -22.85 5.21
N ALA A 71 7.50 -23.80 4.29
CA ALA A 71 6.98 -25.14 4.44
C ALA A 71 7.48 -25.74 5.77
N PRO A 72 6.65 -26.50 6.50
CA PRO A 72 7.09 -27.13 7.74
C PRO A 72 8.32 -28.00 7.44
N GLU A 73 9.42 -27.65 8.10
CA GLU A 73 10.70 -28.34 8.03
C GLU A 73 10.49 -29.83 8.34
N ALA A 74 10.43 -30.64 7.28
CA ALA A 74 10.39 -32.09 7.42
C ALA A 74 11.76 -32.54 7.95
N THR A 75 11.80 -32.89 9.24
CA THR A 75 12.95 -33.49 9.91
C THR A 75 13.44 -34.72 9.15
N LEU A 76 14.60 -34.62 8.50
CA LEU A 76 15.39 -35.76 8.07
C LEU A 76 16.86 -35.49 8.44
N ALA A 77 17.29 -36.19 9.49
CA ALA A 77 18.67 -36.27 9.97
C ALA A 77 19.53 -37.15 9.02
N PRO A 78 20.87 -37.19 9.15
CA PRO A 78 21.79 -36.73 8.11
C PRO A 78 22.46 -37.87 7.35
N ALA A 79 22.82 -37.63 6.09
CA ALA A 79 23.82 -38.45 5.40
C ALA A 79 24.62 -37.64 4.37
N ALA A 80 25.91 -37.48 4.70
CA ALA A 80 27.08 -37.35 3.82
C ALA A 80 27.14 -36.22 2.76
N ALA A 81 28.01 -35.24 3.04
CA ALA A 81 28.79 -34.46 2.07
C ALA A 81 29.63 -35.38 1.14
N PRO A 82 30.20 -34.93 -0.01
CA PRO A 82 30.55 -33.54 -0.34
C PRO A 82 30.30 -33.09 -1.80
N ALA A 83 30.21 -31.77 -2.01
CA ALA A 83 31.08 -31.03 -2.92
C ALA A 83 30.57 -29.60 -3.09
N THR A 84 31.50 -28.67 -2.90
CA THR A 84 31.41 -27.22 -3.04
C THR A 84 30.92 -26.83 -4.44
N THR A 85 29.85 -26.06 -4.53
CA THR A 85 29.59 -25.19 -5.68
C THR A 85 29.25 -23.80 -5.16
N THR A 86 30.22 -22.92 -5.26
CA THR A 86 30.05 -21.47 -5.09
C THR A 86 29.18 -20.97 -6.24
N THR A 87 27.92 -20.63 -5.98
CA THR A 87 27.12 -19.82 -6.89
C THR A 87 27.00 -18.42 -6.33
N THR A 88 27.80 -17.54 -6.91
CA THR A 88 27.73 -16.08 -6.79
C THR A 88 26.33 -15.59 -7.13
N ILE A 89 25.60 -15.02 -6.16
CA ILE A 89 24.41 -14.23 -6.45
C ILE A 89 24.90 -12.84 -6.84
N ALA A 90 24.97 -12.61 -8.15
CA ALA A 90 25.22 -11.31 -8.72
C ALA A 90 23.94 -10.45 -8.61
N THR A 91 24.03 -9.37 -7.86
CA THR A 91 23.22 -8.18 -8.00
C THR A 91 23.34 -7.68 -9.44
N THR A 92 22.29 -7.76 -10.26
CA THR A 92 21.83 -6.74 -11.24
C THR A 92 20.60 -7.28 -11.97
N ALA A 93 19.47 -6.56 -11.90
CA ALA A 93 18.50 -6.31 -12.99
C ALA A 93 17.09 -6.09 -12.44
N PHE A 94 16.89 -4.86 -11.96
CA PHE A 94 15.60 -4.18 -12.04
C PHE A 94 15.21 -4.06 -13.53
N THR A 95 13.91 -3.96 -13.82
CA THR A 95 13.32 -3.65 -15.16
C THR A 95 12.94 -4.84 -16.07
N GLN A 96 12.22 -5.85 -15.56
CA GLN A 96 11.43 -6.74 -16.43
C GLN A 96 10.12 -7.27 -15.81
N ALA A 97 9.96 -7.22 -14.48
CA ALA A 97 8.73 -7.66 -13.82
C ALA A 97 7.53 -6.69 -13.97
N ALA A 98 7.77 -5.42 -14.33
CA ALA A 98 6.70 -4.42 -14.45
C ALA A 98 5.96 -4.46 -15.81
N GLN A 99 6.56 -5.01 -16.87
CA GLN A 99 5.96 -5.08 -18.21
C GLN A 99 5.15 -6.35 -18.47
N ALA A 100 5.38 -7.43 -17.72
CA ALA A 100 4.59 -8.66 -17.86
C ALA A 100 3.18 -8.54 -17.24
N ALA A 101 2.98 -7.61 -16.29
CA ALA A 101 1.69 -7.41 -15.64
C ALA A 101 0.67 -6.59 -16.46
N GLN A 102 1.12 -5.83 -17.47
CA GLN A 102 0.23 -4.98 -18.29
C GLN A 102 -0.33 -5.67 -19.54
N THR A 103 0.24 -6.79 -19.99
CA THR A 103 -0.23 -7.50 -21.21
C THR A 103 -1.27 -8.60 -20.92
N ALA A 104 -1.45 -9.00 -19.66
CA ALA A 104 -2.46 -10.00 -19.28
C ALA A 104 -3.85 -9.41 -18.95
N LEU A 105 -3.95 -8.10 -18.71
CA LEU A 105 -5.20 -7.43 -18.30
C LEU A 105 -6.13 -7.07 -19.47
N ALA A 106 -5.69 -7.21 -20.72
CA ALA A 106 -6.50 -6.91 -21.92
C ALA A 106 -7.31 -8.11 -22.45
N ALA A 107 -7.16 -9.32 -21.88
CA ALA A 107 -7.76 -10.54 -22.44
C ALA A 107 -8.79 -11.25 -21.54
N THR A 108 -9.13 -10.70 -20.36
CA THR A 108 -10.07 -11.37 -19.42
C THR A 108 -11.18 -10.44 -18.91
N THR A 109 -11.57 -9.44 -19.72
CA THR A 109 -12.77 -8.63 -19.48
C THR A 109 -13.77 -8.79 -20.62
N ALA A 110 -14.05 -10.04 -20.98
CA ALA A 110 -15.22 -10.42 -21.76
C ALA A 110 -15.64 -11.80 -21.26
N THR A 111 -16.87 -11.92 -20.75
CA THR A 111 -17.52 -13.14 -20.22
C THR A 111 -17.56 -13.29 -18.69
N ALA A 112 -18.13 -12.30 -17.99
CA ALA A 112 -18.81 -12.53 -16.72
C ALA A 112 -19.86 -11.43 -16.45
N ALA A 113 -20.69 -11.16 -17.46
CA ALA A 113 -21.91 -10.38 -17.29
C ALA A 113 -23.07 -11.29 -17.67
N MET A 114 -23.55 -12.07 -16.70
CA MET A 114 -24.95 -12.53 -16.60
C MET A 114 -25.11 -13.42 -15.36
N ALA A 115 -26.25 -13.22 -14.68
CA ALA A 115 -26.78 -13.95 -13.53
C ALA A 115 -26.20 -13.57 -12.15
N THR A 116 -26.94 -12.76 -11.40
CA THR A 116 -27.86 -13.32 -10.39
C THR A 116 -28.78 -12.24 -9.82
N ALA A 117 -30.08 -12.48 -9.95
CA ALA A 117 -31.11 -11.94 -9.09
C ALA A 117 -31.79 -13.11 -8.38
N ALA A 118 -32.26 -12.84 -7.16
CA ALA A 118 -33.32 -13.55 -6.42
C ALA A 118 -32.92 -14.61 -5.36
N THR A 119 -33.29 -14.26 -4.11
CA THR A 119 -34.09 -15.06 -3.15
C THR A 119 -33.38 -15.92 -2.08
N SER A 120 -33.33 -15.32 -0.87
CA SER A 120 -33.69 -15.80 0.48
C SER A 120 -33.76 -17.29 0.89
N SER A 121 -33.26 -17.51 2.12
CA SER A 121 -33.89 -18.23 3.26
C SER A 121 -33.31 -19.60 3.70
N ALA A 122 -33.00 -19.64 5.02
CA ALA A 122 -32.99 -20.75 5.98
C ALA A 122 -31.83 -21.79 5.99
N ALA A 123 -31.04 -21.67 7.07
CA ALA A 123 -30.43 -22.67 7.97
C ALA A 123 -30.34 -24.15 7.55
N VAL A 124 -29.18 -24.79 7.80
CA VAL A 124 -28.95 -25.87 8.81
C VAL A 124 -27.44 -26.10 8.96
N MET A 125 -27.09 -26.57 10.17
CA MET A 125 -25.81 -26.72 10.85
C MET A 125 -24.72 -27.61 10.19
N ASN A 126 -23.49 -27.27 10.60
CA ASN A 126 -22.32 -28.11 10.86
C ASN A 126 -21.42 -28.53 9.69
N ALA A 127 -20.24 -27.91 9.63
CA ALA A 127 -19.02 -28.58 9.21
C ALA A 127 -17.82 -27.90 9.88
N ASP A 128 -17.31 -28.59 10.88
CA ASP A 128 -15.92 -28.62 11.32
C ASP A 128 -14.97 -28.37 10.13
N ALA A 129 -14.38 -27.18 10.08
CA ALA A 129 -13.45 -26.77 9.03
C ALA A 129 -12.20 -26.23 9.70
N VAL A 130 -11.31 -27.19 10.01
CA VAL A 130 -9.85 -27.08 9.98
C VAL A 130 -9.36 -25.64 9.80
N ASP A 131 -9.01 -25.01 10.92
CA ASP A 131 -8.26 -23.75 10.99
C ASP A 131 -6.84 -23.98 10.46
N THR A 132 -6.74 -24.23 9.16
CA THR A 132 -5.50 -24.07 8.42
C THR A 132 -5.33 -22.57 8.31
N ALA A 133 -4.39 -22.03 9.07
CA ALA A 133 -3.94 -20.64 8.99
C ALA A 133 -3.46 -20.36 7.55
N ALA A 134 -4.41 -20.08 6.66
CA ALA A 134 -4.15 -19.51 5.36
C ALA A 134 -3.39 -18.22 5.64
N ALA A 135 -2.12 -18.18 5.25
CA ALA A 135 -1.31 -16.97 5.28
C ALA A 135 -2.15 -15.85 4.68
N ARG A 136 -2.69 -14.98 5.54
CA ARG A 136 -3.54 -13.90 5.09
C ARG A 136 -2.67 -13.05 4.17
N ALA A 137 -3.08 -12.92 2.92
CA ALA A 137 -2.51 -11.92 2.03
C ALA A 137 -2.47 -10.61 2.82
N SER A 138 -1.27 -10.05 2.92
CA SER A 138 -1.05 -8.78 3.60
C SER A 138 -1.06 -7.72 2.52
N VAL A 139 -1.72 -6.60 2.76
CA VAL A 139 -1.69 -5.49 1.81
C VAL A 139 -0.58 -4.55 2.22
N VAL A 140 0.23 -4.10 1.26
CA VAL A 140 1.33 -3.17 1.47
C VAL A 140 1.17 -1.97 0.55
N ALA A 141 1.27 -0.78 1.12
CA ALA A 141 1.50 0.45 0.35
C ALA A 141 3.00 0.76 0.32
N SER A 142 3.56 0.92 -0.87
CA SER A 142 4.91 1.44 -1.11
C SER A 142 4.83 2.88 -1.56
N VAL A 143 5.57 3.76 -0.88
CA VAL A 143 5.66 5.18 -1.22
C VAL A 143 7.12 5.57 -1.37
N VAL A 144 7.46 6.22 -2.48
CA VAL A 144 8.80 6.79 -2.68
C VAL A 144 8.73 8.29 -2.49
N LEU A 145 9.56 8.82 -1.58
CA LEU A 145 9.63 10.22 -1.21
C LEU A 145 11.01 10.80 -1.59
N ARG A 146 11.06 12.05 -2.03
CA ARG A 146 12.32 12.75 -2.38
C ARG A 146 12.72 13.88 -1.42
N ALA A 147 11.98 14.05 -0.34
CA ALA A 147 12.19 15.05 0.70
C ALA A 147 12.12 14.39 2.08
N SER A 148 12.20 15.15 3.16
CA SER A 148 12.08 14.68 4.54
C SER A 148 11.07 15.48 5.32
N GLY A 149 10.60 14.94 6.44
CA GLY A 149 9.65 15.59 7.33
C GLY A 149 8.58 14.61 7.77
N ARG A 150 7.36 15.12 7.97
CA ARG A 150 6.21 14.31 8.36
C ARG A 150 5.41 13.93 7.12
N PHE A 151 5.50 12.65 6.74
CA PHE A 151 4.68 12.07 5.69
C PHE A 151 3.26 11.85 6.18
N VAL A 152 2.28 12.16 5.33
CA VAL A 152 0.85 11.98 5.60
C VAL A 152 0.18 11.23 4.46
N ALA A 153 -0.70 10.30 4.81
CA ALA A 153 -1.53 9.55 3.89
C ALA A 153 -2.93 9.32 4.45
N TYR A 154 -3.90 9.16 3.56
CA TYR A 154 -5.18 8.56 3.89
C TYR A 154 -5.06 7.03 3.84
N CYS A 155 -5.62 6.35 4.84
CA CYS A 155 -5.81 4.92 4.85
C CYS A 155 -7.10 4.53 5.58
N SER A 156 -7.90 3.63 5.00
CA SER A 156 -9.17 3.20 5.61
C SER A 156 -9.00 2.33 6.85
N GLN A 157 -7.82 1.70 7.00
CA GLN A 157 -7.49 0.81 8.11
C GLN A 157 -6.18 1.24 8.78
N ARG A 158 -6.04 0.91 10.06
CA ARG A 158 -4.82 1.20 10.82
C ARG A 158 -3.65 0.38 10.29
N PRO A 159 -2.52 0.99 9.91
CA PRO A 159 -1.32 0.24 9.58
C PRO A 159 -0.84 -0.61 10.76
N ARG A 160 -0.30 -1.80 10.47
CA ARG A 160 0.39 -2.64 11.45
C ARG A 160 1.82 -2.19 11.67
N SER A 161 2.49 -1.79 10.59
CA SER A 161 3.88 -1.33 10.63
C SER A 161 4.15 -0.34 9.50
N VAL A 162 5.16 0.50 9.75
CA VAL A 162 5.78 1.36 8.74
C VAL A 162 7.28 1.14 8.81
N THR A 163 7.92 0.88 7.67
CA THR A 163 9.37 0.70 7.60
C THR A 163 9.99 1.56 6.50
N SER A 164 11.28 1.87 6.67
CA SER A 164 12.13 2.50 5.66
C SER A 164 13.41 1.69 5.55
N GLY A 165 13.53 0.89 4.49
CA GLY A 165 14.55 -0.17 4.42
C GLY A 165 14.34 -1.18 5.55
N GLU A 166 15.34 -1.40 6.38
CA GLU A 166 15.29 -2.31 7.53
C GLU A 166 14.80 -1.63 8.82
N ALA A 167 14.71 -0.29 8.83
CA ALA A 167 14.32 0.46 10.02
C ALA A 167 12.80 0.53 10.16
N GLN A 168 12.28 0.11 11.31
CA GLN A 168 10.89 0.34 11.67
C GLN A 168 10.71 1.77 12.18
N LEU A 169 9.71 2.48 11.64
CA LEU A 169 9.40 3.86 11.98
C LEU A 169 8.21 3.92 12.93
N ALA A 170 8.26 4.88 13.86
CA ALA A 170 7.09 5.26 14.63
C ALA A 170 6.07 5.96 13.72
N PHE A 171 4.79 5.79 14.01
CA PHE A 171 3.72 6.47 13.29
C PHE A 171 2.52 6.77 14.19
N GLU A 172 1.76 7.77 13.80
CA GLU A 172 0.49 8.17 14.38
C GLU A 172 -0.64 7.80 13.42
N TRP A 173 -1.80 7.39 13.97
CA TRP A 173 -3.01 7.13 13.19
C TRP A 173 -4.24 7.62 13.94
N ASP A 174 -4.99 8.53 13.32
CA ASP A 174 -6.15 9.22 13.91
C ASP A 174 -7.51 8.64 13.46
N GLY A 175 -7.50 7.43 12.90
CA GLY A 175 -8.69 6.75 12.37
C GLY A 175 -8.71 6.67 10.85
N HIS A 176 -8.18 7.67 10.14
CA HIS A 176 -8.08 7.63 8.67
C HIS A 176 -6.80 8.23 8.12
N VAL A 177 -6.05 8.96 8.94
CA VAL A 177 -4.84 9.66 8.55
C VAL A 177 -3.67 8.98 9.21
N LEU A 178 -2.74 8.50 8.39
CA LEU A 178 -1.43 8.04 8.80
C LEU A 178 -0.47 9.23 8.79
N SER A 179 0.29 9.42 9.86
CA SER A 179 1.36 10.40 9.98
C SER A 179 2.67 9.72 10.40
N VAL A 180 3.72 9.88 9.60
CA VAL A 180 5.02 9.22 9.80
C VAL A 180 6.13 10.27 9.78
N PRO A 181 6.79 10.57 10.91
CA PRO A 181 8.03 11.33 10.87
C PRO A 181 9.13 10.48 10.24
N PHE A 182 9.88 11.05 9.31
CA PHE A 182 11.08 10.41 8.78
C PHE A 182 12.15 11.44 8.43
N GLU A 183 13.40 11.02 8.55
CA GLU A 183 14.56 11.83 8.21
C GLU A 183 15.05 11.50 6.81
N ARG A 184 15.70 12.50 6.17
CA ARG A 184 16.20 12.34 4.82
C ARG A 184 17.40 11.39 4.80
N GLY A 185 17.33 10.36 3.97
CA GLY A 185 18.54 9.69 3.49
C GLY A 185 19.29 10.54 2.44
N ALA A 186 20.48 10.09 2.03
CA ALA A 186 21.23 10.74 0.94
C ALA A 186 20.48 10.71 -0.42
N ALA A 187 19.48 9.85 -0.57
CA ALA A 187 18.70 9.61 -1.78
C ALA A 187 17.17 9.70 -1.52
N GLN A 188 16.36 9.26 -2.50
CA GLN A 188 14.93 9.02 -2.29
C GLN A 188 14.74 7.99 -1.16
N THR A 189 13.69 8.16 -0.38
CA THR A 189 13.33 7.29 0.76
C THR A 189 12.08 6.51 0.39
N GLN A 190 12.13 5.19 0.52
CA GLN A 190 10.96 4.33 0.33
C GLN A 190 10.35 4.00 1.70
N LEU A 191 9.06 4.28 1.86
CA LEU A 191 8.25 3.83 2.98
C LEU A 191 7.43 2.62 2.56
N LEU A 192 7.45 1.57 3.37
CA LEU A 192 6.56 0.42 3.24
C LEU A 192 5.57 0.42 4.42
N ILE A 193 4.29 0.40 4.10
CA ILE A 193 3.19 0.47 5.07
C ILE A 193 2.38 -0.82 4.95
N SER A 194 2.39 -1.65 5.98
CA SER A 194 1.68 -2.94 5.98
C SER A 194 0.35 -2.84 6.73
N PHE A 195 -0.69 -3.47 6.19
CA PHE A 195 -2.06 -3.50 6.75
C PHE A 195 -2.49 -4.90 7.20
#